data_AF-A0A9E5UAR7-F1
#
_entry.id   AF-A0A9E5UAR7-F1
#
_cell.length_a   1.000
_cell.length_b   1.000
_cell.length_c   1.000
_cell.angle_alpha   90.00
_cell.angle_beta   90.00
_cell.angle_gamma   90.00
#
_symmetry.space_group_name_H-M   'P 1'
#
loop_
_entity.id
_entity.type
_entity.pdbx_description
1 polymer ?
#
loop_
_entity_poly.entity_id
_entity_poly.type
_entity_poly.pdbx_seq_one_letter_code
_entity_poly.pdbx_strand_id
1 'polypeptide(L)'
;MSIEQRRTKRIFEVIQEIAGAEGGGFRPGDIASVMRERGQALGAWEIRGQLSILEAEGLIRLEPESGTWEIASSQNQRAAS
;
A
#
# COMPACT_ATOMS: atom_id res chain seq x y z
N MET A 1 3.01 17.86 11.16
CA MET A 1 3.10 16.53 10.51
C MET A 1 4.58 16.18 10.34
N SER A 2 5.03 15.06 10.91
CA SER A 2 6.45 14.65 10.85
C SER A 2 6.87 14.26 9.41
N ILE A 3 8.17 14.11 9.17
CA ILE A 3 8.67 13.58 7.88
C ILE A 3 8.13 12.17 7.64
N GLU A 4 8.08 11.35 8.69
CA GLU A 4 7.55 9.99 8.65
C GLU A 4 6.07 9.96 8.28
N GLN A 5 5.22 10.75 8.94
CA GLN A 5 3.79 10.83 8.62
C GLN A 5 3.55 11.25 7.17
N ARG A 6 4.35 12.22 6.65
CA ARG A 6 4.26 12.64 5.24
C ARG A 6 4.62 11.50 4.29
N ARG A 7 5.62 10.69 4.65
CA ARG A 7 6.03 9.50 3.90
C ARG A 7 4.94 8.43 3.91
N THR A 8 4.38 8.12 5.09
CA THR A 8 3.29 7.13 5.25
C THR A 8 2.10 7.52 4.39
N LYS A 9 1.67 8.78 4.47
CA LYS A 9 0.58 9.31 3.63
C LYS A 9 0.88 9.15 2.14
N ARG A 10 2.09 9.52 1.70
CA ARG A 10 2.48 9.42 0.28
C ARG A 10 2.47 7.98 -0.23
N ILE A 11 2.95 7.04 0.59
CA ILE A 11 2.91 5.61 0.25
C ILE A 11 1.47 5.12 0.18
N PHE A 12 0.60 5.56 1.08
CA PHE A 12 -0.81 5.19 1.05
C PHE A 12 -1.51 5.71 -0.22
N GLU A 13 -1.23 6.95 -0.66
CA GLU A 13 -1.72 7.47 -1.95
C GLU A 13 -1.29 6.59 -3.13
N VAL A 14 -0.04 6.13 -3.14
CA VAL A 14 0.48 5.21 -4.17
C VAL A 14 -0.23 3.85 -4.12
N ILE A 15 -0.47 3.33 -2.92
CA ILE A 15 -1.20 2.07 -2.73
C ILE A 15 -2.63 2.17 -3.30
N GLN A 16 -3.32 3.29 -3.05
CA GLN A 16 -4.66 3.54 -3.59
C GLN A 16 -4.68 3.56 -5.12
N GLU A 17 -3.66 4.12 -5.75
CA GLU A 17 -3.51 4.15 -7.20
C GLU A 17 -3.28 2.75 -7.78
N ILE A 18 -2.35 1.98 -7.19
CA ILE A 18 -2.03 0.61 -7.64
C ILE A 18 -3.27 -0.28 -7.48
N ALA A 19 -3.86 -0.31 -6.28
CA ALA A 19 -5.00 -1.16 -5.98
C ALA A 19 -6.23 -0.77 -6.84
N GLY A 20 -6.41 0.51 -7.17
CA GLY A 20 -7.47 1.00 -8.04
C GLY A 20 -7.29 0.59 -9.52
N ALA A 21 -6.05 0.43 -9.98
CA ALA A 21 -5.72 0.03 -11.34
C ALA A 21 -5.72 -1.51 -11.53
N GLU A 22 -5.26 -2.26 -10.52
CA GLU A 22 -5.00 -3.71 -10.63
C GLU A 22 -6.07 -4.61 -10.00
N GLY A 23 -7.20 -4.04 -9.56
CA GLY A 23 -8.33 -4.84 -9.06
C GLY A 23 -8.21 -5.30 -7.61
N GLY A 24 -7.46 -4.56 -6.78
CA GLY A 24 -7.56 -4.61 -5.31
C GLY A 24 -6.29 -5.05 -4.55
N GLY A 25 -5.35 -5.71 -5.23
CA GLY A 25 -4.09 -6.18 -4.64
C GLY A 25 -2.88 -5.34 -5.05
N PHE A 26 -1.83 -5.35 -4.24
CA PHE A 26 -0.52 -4.77 -4.56
C PHE A 26 0.61 -5.52 -3.87
N ARG A 27 1.84 -5.38 -4.38
CA ARG A 27 3.07 -5.88 -3.76
C ARG A 27 3.99 -4.72 -3.36
N PRO A 28 4.88 -4.93 -2.37
CA PRO A 28 5.87 -3.90 -2.00
C PRO A 28 6.77 -3.46 -3.16
N GLY A 29 7.00 -4.34 -4.14
CA GLY A 29 7.76 -4.04 -5.35
C GLY A 29 7.09 -3.01 -6.25
N ASP A 30 5.76 -3.03 -6.33
CA ASP A 30 4.98 -2.12 -7.18
C ASP A 30 5.08 -0.69 -6.63
N ILE A 31 4.98 -0.55 -5.30
CA ILE A 31 5.23 0.72 -4.60
C ILE A 31 6.65 1.22 -4.89
N ALA A 32 7.66 0.34 -4.81
CA ALA A 32 9.05 0.71 -5.05
C ALA A 32 9.27 1.21 -6.49
N SER A 33 8.62 0.60 -7.48
CA SER A 33 8.65 1.01 -8.88
C SER A 33 8.05 2.40 -9.07
N VAL A 34 6.80 2.62 -8.60
CA VAL A 34 6.12 3.92 -8.72
C VAL A 34 6.89 5.03 -8.00
N MET A 35 7.42 4.77 -6.80
CA MET A 35 8.19 5.75 -6.05
C MET A 35 9.52 6.08 -6.74
N ARG A 36 10.17 5.10 -7.38
CA ARG A 36 11.38 5.33 -8.18
C ARG A 36 11.09 6.21 -9.40
N GLU A 37 10.01 5.93 -10.13
CA GLU A 37 9.58 6.73 -11.29
C GLU A 37 9.28 8.19 -10.91
N ARG A 38 8.80 8.42 -9.68
CA ARG A 38 8.55 9.75 -9.11
C ARG A 38 9.79 10.44 -8.56
N GLY A 39 10.98 9.85 -8.71
CA GLY A 39 12.24 10.39 -8.17
C GLY A 39 12.36 10.30 -6.64
N GLN A 40 11.54 9.47 -5.99
CA GLN A 40 11.48 9.29 -4.54
C GLN A 40 11.78 7.84 -4.15
N ALA A 41 12.84 7.26 -4.72
CA ALA A 41 13.19 5.86 -4.47
C ALA A 41 13.32 5.56 -2.96
N LEU A 42 12.67 4.49 -2.51
CA LEU A 42 12.72 4.02 -1.13
C LEU A 42 13.36 2.63 -1.05
N GLY A 43 14.03 2.35 0.06
CA GLY A 43 14.55 1.02 0.35
C GLY A 43 13.44 0.01 0.66
N ALA A 44 13.68 -1.27 0.37
CA ALA A 44 12.71 -2.34 0.65
C ALA A 44 12.31 -2.39 2.14
N TRP A 45 13.26 -2.16 3.05
CA TRP A 45 13.00 -2.11 4.49
C TRP A 45 12.18 -0.89 4.91
N GLU A 46 12.39 0.26 4.25
CA GLU A 46 11.59 1.47 4.52
C GLU A 46 10.14 1.23 4.09
N ILE A 47 9.92 0.67 2.90
CA ILE A 47 8.57 0.32 2.42
C ILE A 47 7.90 -0.64 3.40
N ARG A 48 8.60 -1.71 3.82
CA ARG A 48 8.06 -2.66 4.80
C ARG A 48 7.67 -2.00 6.12
N GLY A 49 8.51 -1.12 6.66
CA GLY A 49 8.18 -0.38 7.89
C GLY A 49 6.92 0.47 7.74
N GLN A 50 6.72 1.09 6.58
CA GLN A 50 5.53 1.89 6.29
C GLN A 50 4.28 1.02 6.10
N LEU A 51 4.41 -0.16 5.50
CA LEU A 51 3.32 -1.13 5.42
C LEU A 51 2.91 -1.64 6.81
N SER A 52 3.86 -1.90 7.72
CA SER A 52 3.54 -2.27 9.10
C SER A 52 2.78 -1.18 9.85
N ILE A 53 3.09 0.10 9.61
CA ILE A 53 2.33 1.23 10.18
C ILE A 53 0.89 1.22 9.64
N LEU A 54 0.73 1.14 8.31
CA LEU A 54 -0.59 1.15 7.66
C LEU A 54 -1.45 -0.07 8.04
N GLU A 55 -0.82 -1.24 8.22
CA GLU A 55 -1.48 -2.46 8.71
C GLU A 55 -1.93 -2.30 10.16
N ALA A 56 -1.07 -1.77 11.04
CA ALA A 56 -1.41 -1.50 12.44
C ALA A 56 -2.54 -0.45 12.56
N GLU A 57 -2.63 0.48 11.63
CA GLU A 57 -3.73 1.45 11.50
C GLU A 57 -5.00 0.85 10.85
N GLY A 58 -4.94 -0.41 10.40
CA GLY A 58 -6.07 -1.10 9.77
C GLY A 58 -6.45 -0.56 8.39
N LEU A 59 -5.53 0.13 7.70
CA LEU A 59 -5.76 0.71 6.37
C LEU A 59 -5.46 -0.28 5.24
N ILE A 60 -4.59 -1.25 5.51
CA ILE A 60 -4.24 -2.34 4.60
C ILE A 60 -4.20 -3.65 5.37
N ARG A 61 -4.27 -4.77 4.64
CA ARG A 61 -4.11 -6.12 5.20
C ARG A 61 -3.32 -6.99 4.24
N LEU A 62 -2.56 -7.93 4.78
CA LEU A 62 -1.94 -8.99 3.99
C LEU A 62 -2.95 -10.12 3.77
N GLU A 63 -3.20 -10.46 2.51
CA GLU A 63 -3.96 -11.64 2.14
C GLU A 63 -3.03 -12.87 2.24
N PRO A 64 -3.38 -13.88 3.06
CA PRO A 64 -2.44 -14.94 3.43
C PRO A 64 -2.25 -16.02 2.36
N GLU A 65 -3.16 -16.18 1.39
CA GLU A 65 -3.10 -17.25 0.39
C GLU A 65 -2.21 -16.87 -0.81
N SER A 66 -2.36 -15.64 -1.28
CA SER A 66 -1.64 -15.00 -2.37
C SER A 66 -0.38 -14.26 -1.92
N GLY A 67 -0.30 -13.87 -0.64
CA GLY A 67 0.77 -13.02 -0.12
C GLY A 67 0.74 -11.59 -0.68
N THR A 68 -0.40 -11.15 -1.22
CA THR A 68 -0.59 -9.78 -1.71
C THR A 68 -1.19 -8.90 -0.63
N TRP A 69 -0.86 -7.61 -0.65
CA TRP A 69 -1.49 -6.65 0.23
C TRP A 69 -2.74 -6.09 -0.44
N GLU A 70 -3.75 -5.81 0.37
CA GLU A 70 -4.99 -5.20 -0.07
C GLU A 70 -5.32 -3.99 0.79
N ILE A 71 -6.08 -3.04 0.24
CA ILE A 71 -6.67 -1.98 1.06
C ILE A 71 -7.75 -2.61 1.94
N ALA A 72 -7.62 -2.43 3.25
CA ALA A 72 -8.58 -2.89 4.21
C ALA A 72 -9.87 -2.07 4.01
N SER A 73 -10.80 -2.68 3.28
CA SER A 73 -12.05 -2.04 2.93
C SER A 73 -12.99 -2.07 4.13
N SER A 74 -13.46 -0.92 4.62
CA SER A 74 -14.80 -0.84 5.23
C SER A 74 -15.92 -1.03 4.19
N GLN A 75 -15.55 -1.13 2.90
CA GLN A 75 -16.45 -1.35 1.77
C GLN A 75 -16.19 -2.72 1.13
N ASN A 76 -16.61 -3.76 1.83
CA ASN A 76 -17.08 -4.95 1.15
C ASN A 76 -18.27 -4.52 0.27
N GLN A 77 -18.05 -4.31 -1.03
CA GLN A 77 -19.08 -4.36 -2.09
C GLN A 77 -18.46 -4.00 -3.45
N ARG A 78 -17.68 -4.93 -4.04
CA ARG A 78 -17.62 -5.10 -5.50
C ARG A 78 -17.29 -6.53 -5.93
N ALA A 79 -17.54 -7.50 -5.06
CA ALA A 79 -17.42 -8.92 -5.36
C ALA A 79 -18.56 -9.69 -4.68
N ALA A 80 -19.80 -9.40 -5.05
CA ALA A 80 -20.93 -10.35 -5.00
C ALA A 80 -22.16 -9.74 -5.68
N SER A 81 -22.66 -10.46 -6.69
CA SER A 81 -23.94 -10.30 -7.42
C SER A 81 -23.85 -9.59 -8.77
#